data_AF-A0A917F459-F1
#
_entry.id   AF-A0A917F459-F1
#
_cell.length_a   1.000
_cell.length_b   1.000
_cell.length_c   1.000
_cell.angle_alpha   90.00
_cell.angle_beta   90.00
_cell.angle_gamma   90.00
#
_symmetry.space_group_name_H-M   'P 1'
#
loop_
_entity.id
_entity.type
_entity.pdbx_description
1 polymer ?
#
loop_
_entity_poly.entity_id
_entity_poly.type
_entity_poly.pdbx_seq_one_letter_code
_entity_poly.pdbx_strand_id
1 'polypeptide(L)'
;MPSTRPLSRRLAPTLVAAVAATTALALSGCGATAGGSSSDGAKSVSIVGFSVMKTANAKVIADFKKTSEGKGVSFTQSYGASGDQARAVVSGLKADEAHLSLEPDVTKLTDAGKVADDWKTGAAAGPDKGILTQSVVVMVVRKGNPKGIKTWDDLVKPGVKIVTPNPGSSGSAKWNILAAYGHILAQGGGESDANAYLTKLLGNVAALPGSGKDATTAFEGGTGDVLLSYENEAIEARQAGADFDYVVPPQTLLIQNPAVLTEGAGQAAKDFLAFQQGKQGQTDYAEQGFRPLDDSIKVDVKGANDPSDPFPAPTKLLTIDDDFGGWSKANKLYFDDNDGIVTKALAASGKS
;
A
#
# COMPACT_ATOMS: atom_id res chain seq x y z
N MET A 1 71.62 -2.37 -27.91
CA MET A 1 72.56 -1.27 -28.19
C MET A 1 71.74 0.01 -28.43
N PRO A 2 72.21 1.23 -28.10
CA PRO A 2 72.20 1.67 -26.70
C PRO A 2 71.70 3.12 -26.47
N SER A 3 71.15 3.39 -25.25
CA SER A 3 71.43 4.58 -24.39
C SER A 3 71.04 6.01 -24.92
N THR A 4 70.83 7.07 -24.13
CA THR A 4 71.36 7.49 -22.80
C THR A 4 70.45 8.45 -21.98
N ARG A 5 70.31 8.20 -20.66
CA ARG A 5 70.41 9.16 -19.50
C ARG A 5 69.41 10.35 -19.33
N PRO A 6 69.43 11.12 -18.21
CA PRO A 6 69.38 10.78 -16.76
C PRO A 6 68.27 11.59 -16.00
N LEU A 7 67.68 11.24 -14.84
CA LEU A 7 68.13 10.90 -13.46
C LEU A 7 68.64 12.04 -12.53
N SER A 8 67.80 12.47 -11.58
CA SER A 8 68.13 12.81 -10.16
C SER A 8 66.84 12.97 -9.33
N ARG A 9 66.52 12.21 -8.26
CA ARG A 9 67.14 12.10 -6.90
C ARG A 9 67.15 13.45 -6.15
N ARG A 10 66.87 13.59 -4.83
CA ARG A 10 66.45 12.71 -3.70
C ARG A 10 65.87 13.66 -2.57
N LEU A 11 65.48 13.32 -1.33
CA LEU A 11 65.65 12.16 -0.41
C LEU A 11 64.44 12.06 0.60
N ALA A 12 64.69 11.63 1.84
CA ALA A 12 63.84 11.55 3.06
C ALA A 12 64.81 11.73 4.29
N PRO A 13 64.55 11.37 5.59
CA PRO A 13 63.35 10.82 6.26
C PRO A 13 63.05 11.33 7.73
N THR A 14 61.97 10.81 8.33
CA THR A 14 61.68 10.52 9.79
C THR A 14 62.32 11.30 10.95
N LEU A 15 61.50 11.63 11.97
CA LEU A 15 61.65 11.08 13.35
C LEU A 15 60.35 11.18 14.18
N VAL A 16 60.25 10.39 15.26
CA VAL A 16 59.14 10.33 16.23
C VAL A 16 59.60 10.87 17.59
N ALA A 17 58.73 11.60 18.32
CA ALA A 17 58.87 11.82 19.75
C ALA A 17 57.49 12.08 20.40
N ALA A 18 57.25 11.47 21.55
CA ALA A 18 56.05 11.70 22.38
C ALA A 18 56.45 12.35 23.71
N VAL A 19 55.66 13.32 24.18
CA VAL A 19 55.76 13.87 25.54
C VAL A 19 54.34 14.09 26.07
N ALA A 20 54.06 13.53 27.24
CA ALA A 20 52.87 13.84 28.03
C ALA A 20 53.26 14.80 29.16
N ALA A 21 52.40 15.78 29.45
CA ALA A 21 52.54 16.64 30.63
C ALA A 21 51.15 16.96 31.19
N THR A 22 50.88 16.45 32.39
CA THR A 22 49.68 16.76 33.18
C THR A 22 49.82 18.11 33.88
N THR A 23 48.78 18.93 33.83
CA THR A 23 48.55 20.01 34.81
C THR A 23 47.11 20.01 35.25
N ALA A 24 46.90 19.90 36.55
CA ALA A 24 45.61 20.08 37.21
C ALA A 24 45.78 21.11 38.32
N LEU A 25 44.90 22.11 38.38
CA LEU A 25 44.62 22.94 39.55
C LEU A 25 43.27 23.62 39.31
N ALA A 26 42.38 23.52 40.30
CA ALA A 26 41.00 24.02 40.24
C ALA A 26 40.87 25.37 40.92
N LEU A 27 39.77 26.11 40.65
CA LEU A 27 38.96 26.76 41.70
C LEU A 27 37.64 27.34 41.13
N SER A 28 36.62 27.24 41.98
CA SER A 28 35.18 27.50 41.83
C SER A 28 34.72 28.82 41.20
N GLY A 29 33.53 28.81 40.57
CA GLY A 29 32.81 30.03 40.18
C GLY A 29 31.35 29.81 39.73
N CYS A 30 30.41 29.94 40.67
CA CYS A 30 28.96 30.18 40.54
C CYS A 30 28.10 29.42 39.50
N GLY A 31 26.98 28.86 39.98
CA GLY A 31 26.03 28.15 39.16
C GLY A 31 25.23 29.05 38.20
N ALA A 32 25.05 28.56 36.98
CA ALA A 32 23.85 28.78 36.20
C ALA A 32 23.07 27.46 36.20
N THR A 33 21.75 27.52 36.40
CA THR A 33 20.88 26.37 36.20
C THR A 33 21.05 25.91 34.75
N ALA A 34 21.61 24.71 34.57
CA ALA A 34 21.51 24.01 33.30
C ALA A 34 20.03 23.70 33.07
N GLY A 35 19.32 24.65 32.45
CA GLY A 35 18.02 24.41 31.87
C GLY A 35 18.19 23.21 30.96
N GLY A 36 17.55 22.10 31.32
CA GLY A 36 17.61 20.89 30.53
C GLY A 36 17.11 21.23 29.14
N SER A 37 18.04 21.38 28.20
CA SER A 37 17.75 21.08 26.81
C SER A 37 17.45 19.60 26.81
N SER A 38 16.18 19.28 27.04
CA SER A 38 15.58 18.04 26.59
C SER A 38 16.00 17.92 25.14
N SER A 39 16.96 17.05 24.87
CA SER A 39 17.24 16.61 23.53
C SER A 39 15.92 16.05 23.03
N ASP A 40 15.22 16.81 22.18
CA ASP A 40 14.09 16.31 21.41
C ASP A 40 14.63 15.14 20.60
N GLY A 41 14.51 13.94 21.18
CA GLY A 41 14.97 12.70 20.57
C GLY A 41 14.30 12.61 19.22
N ALA A 42 15.10 12.59 18.15
CA ALA A 42 14.63 12.86 16.80
C ALA A 42 13.34 12.09 16.50
N LYS A 43 12.22 12.82 16.44
CA LYS A 43 10.90 12.23 16.24
C LYS A 43 10.94 11.49 14.90
N SER A 44 10.76 10.18 14.93
CA SER A 44 10.82 9.33 13.73
C SER A 44 9.60 8.44 13.68
N VAL A 45 9.02 8.32 12.47
CA VAL A 45 7.88 7.45 12.18
C VAL A 45 8.28 6.52 11.04
N SER A 46 8.14 5.22 11.27
CA SER A 46 8.47 4.17 10.30
C SER A 46 7.15 3.63 9.73
N ILE A 47 6.84 3.97 8.48
CA ILE A 47 5.61 3.55 7.81
C ILE A 47 5.89 2.31 6.97
N VAL A 48 5.10 1.28 7.17
CA VAL A 48 5.02 0.11 6.29
C VAL A 48 3.70 0.14 5.54
N GLY A 49 3.74 0.43 4.24
CA GLY A 49 2.57 0.61 3.39
C GLY A 49 2.41 -0.46 2.30
N PHE A 50 1.18 -0.72 1.85
CA PHE A 50 0.96 -1.50 0.63
C PHE A 50 1.34 -0.72 -0.64
N SER A 51 1.50 -1.43 -1.76
CA SER A 51 2.32 -1.00 -2.92
C SER A 51 1.93 0.33 -3.58
N VAL A 52 0.67 0.75 -3.45
CA VAL A 52 0.13 1.94 -4.13
C VAL A 52 0.10 3.18 -3.21
N MET A 53 0.53 3.06 -1.94
CA MET A 53 0.44 4.15 -0.97
C MET A 53 1.54 5.21 -1.07
N LYS A 54 2.61 4.97 -1.83
CA LYS A 54 3.80 5.83 -1.83
C LYS A 54 3.50 7.28 -2.21
N THR A 55 2.76 7.51 -3.28
CA THR A 55 2.47 8.86 -3.79
C THR A 55 1.53 9.61 -2.84
N ALA A 56 0.48 8.94 -2.36
CA ALA A 56 -0.48 9.54 -1.44
C ALA A 56 0.13 9.84 -0.05
N ASN A 57 0.87 8.90 0.54
CA ASN A 57 1.53 9.16 1.82
C ASN A 57 2.60 10.27 1.68
N ALA A 58 3.24 10.45 0.51
CA ALA A 58 4.14 11.57 0.31
C ALA A 58 3.44 12.94 0.42
N LYS A 59 2.20 13.08 -0.08
CA LYS A 59 1.36 14.27 0.09
C LYS A 59 1.00 14.47 1.57
N VAL A 60 0.43 13.46 2.21
CA VAL A 60 0.00 13.50 3.62
C VAL A 60 1.17 13.80 4.58
N ILE A 61 2.34 13.19 4.37
CA ILE A 61 3.57 13.47 5.14
C ILE A 61 4.05 14.92 4.93
N ALA A 62 3.94 15.45 3.71
CA ALA A 62 4.35 16.82 3.41
C ALA A 62 3.43 17.85 4.08
N ASP A 63 2.13 17.56 4.21
CA ASP A 63 1.16 18.43 4.86
C ASP A 63 1.17 18.28 6.39
N PHE A 64 1.32 17.07 6.94
CA PHE A 64 1.56 16.85 8.37
C PHE A 64 2.79 17.60 8.88
N LYS A 65 3.90 17.62 8.12
CA LYS A 65 5.11 18.36 8.48
C LYS A 65 4.94 19.88 8.60
N LYS A 66 3.80 20.43 8.15
CA LYS A 66 3.43 21.85 8.31
C LYS A 66 2.71 22.14 9.62
N THR A 67 2.20 21.13 10.34
CA THR A 67 1.54 21.29 11.65
C THR A 67 2.56 21.42 12.79
N SER A 68 2.07 21.78 13.98
CA SER A 68 2.89 21.83 15.21
C SER A 68 3.44 20.46 15.61
N GLU A 69 2.68 19.40 15.36
CA GLU A 69 2.96 18.02 15.78
C GLU A 69 3.96 17.37 14.82
N GLY A 70 3.77 17.56 13.51
CA GLY A 70 4.64 17.00 12.47
C GLY A 70 5.94 17.77 12.21
N LYS A 71 6.08 18.99 12.75
CA LYS A 71 7.30 19.79 12.59
C LYS A 71 8.52 19.08 13.20
N GLY A 72 9.52 18.82 12.35
CA GLY A 72 10.75 18.12 12.73
C GLY A 72 10.62 16.59 12.78
N VAL A 73 9.45 16.02 12.44
CA VAL A 73 9.30 14.56 12.34
C VAL A 73 9.97 14.03 11.06
N SER A 74 10.85 13.04 11.25
CA SER A 74 11.50 12.28 10.20
C SER A 74 10.68 11.02 9.86
N PHE A 75 10.76 10.57 8.62
CA PHE A 75 9.96 9.43 8.14
C PHE A 75 10.82 8.43 7.39
N THR A 76 10.75 7.16 7.77
CA THR A 76 11.23 6.02 6.98
C THR A 76 10.04 5.28 6.41
N GLN A 77 10.14 4.79 5.18
CA GLN A 77 9.00 4.28 4.42
C GLN A 77 9.38 2.98 3.70
N SER A 78 8.54 1.96 3.80
CA SER A 78 8.61 0.71 3.05
C SER A 78 7.29 0.50 2.30
N TYR A 79 7.34 0.24 1.00
CA TYR A 79 6.16 -0.04 0.18
C TYR A 79 6.34 -1.32 -0.63
N GLY A 80 5.31 -2.15 -0.70
CA GLY A 80 5.34 -3.41 -1.46
C GLY A 80 4.03 -4.19 -1.38
N ALA A 81 4.05 -5.47 -1.76
CA ALA A 81 2.86 -6.31 -1.68
C ALA A 81 2.37 -6.42 -0.21
N SER A 82 1.07 -6.20 0.02
CA SER A 82 0.51 -6.06 1.37
C SER A 82 0.80 -7.25 2.30
N GLY A 83 0.70 -8.48 1.77
CA GLY A 83 1.00 -9.70 2.52
C GLY A 83 2.49 -9.89 2.80
N ASP A 84 3.37 -9.43 1.91
CA ASP A 84 4.83 -9.43 2.15
C ASP A 84 5.25 -8.38 3.17
N GLN A 85 4.66 -7.19 3.12
CA GLN A 85 4.90 -6.13 4.10
C GLN A 85 4.45 -6.55 5.51
N ALA A 86 3.29 -7.20 5.63
CA ALA A 86 2.87 -7.80 6.90
C ALA A 86 3.86 -8.88 7.38
N ARG A 87 4.26 -9.82 6.50
CA ARG A 87 5.28 -10.85 6.83
C ARG A 87 6.62 -10.23 7.25
N ALA A 88 7.03 -9.11 6.63
CA ALA A 88 8.26 -8.41 6.98
C ALA A 88 8.20 -7.79 8.38
N VAL A 89 7.08 -7.17 8.78
CA VAL A 89 6.87 -6.61 10.13
C VAL A 89 6.82 -7.72 11.18
N VAL A 90 6.13 -8.83 10.93
CA VAL A 90 6.18 -10.03 11.78
C VAL A 90 7.62 -10.50 11.98
N SER A 91 8.41 -10.50 10.89
CA SER A 91 9.82 -10.91 10.86
C SER A 91 10.81 -9.85 11.39
N GLY A 92 10.34 -8.71 11.90
CA GLY A 92 11.15 -7.70 12.58
C GLY A 92 11.52 -6.45 11.78
N LEU A 93 10.92 -6.22 10.60
CA LEU A 93 10.98 -4.90 9.96
C LEU A 93 10.34 -3.86 10.90
N LYS A 94 11.07 -2.79 11.23
CA LYS A 94 10.54 -1.72 12.09
C LYS A 94 9.39 -0.99 11.39
N ALA A 95 8.21 -1.06 12.00
CA ALA A 95 7.05 -0.22 11.72
C ALA A 95 6.62 0.45 13.03
N ASP A 96 6.28 1.75 12.96
CA ASP A 96 5.49 2.46 13.98
C ASP A 96 4.01 2.54 13.52
N GLU A 97 3.78 2.50 12.20
CA GLU A 97 2.47 2.41 11.54
C GLU A 97 2.54 1.38 10.40
N ALA A 98 1.50 0.55 10.27
CA ALA A 98 1.28 -0.32 9.12
C ALA A 98 -0.04 0.07 8.41
N HIS A 99 0.05 0.57 7.18
CA HIS A 99 -1.08 0.88 6.30
C HIS A 99 -1.19 -0.22 5.24
N LEU A 100 -2.10 -1.15 5.43
CA LEU A 100 -2.18 -2.40 4.67
C LEU A 100 -3.43 -2.44 3.78
N SER A 101 -3.42 -3.33 2.78
CA SER A 101 -4.47 -3.34 1.76
C SER A 101 -5.80 -3.94 2.25
N LEU A 102 -5.80 -4.75 3.31
CA LEU A 102 -6.96 -5.48 3.83
C LEU A 102 -6.73 -5.99 5.26
N GLU A 103 -7.81 -6.25 5.99
CA GLU A 103 -7.79 -6.76 7.38
C GLU A 103 -6.96 -8.04 7.58
N PRO A 104 -7.03 -9.10 6.74
CA PRO A 104 -6.23 -10.32 6.93
C PRO A 104 -4.71 -10.12 7.00
N ASP A 105 -4.19 -9.01 6.48
CA ASP A 105 -2.77 -8.67 6.62
C ASP A 105 -2.49 -7.97 7.97
N VAL A 106 -3.47 -7.26 8.55
CA VAL A 106 -3.44 -6.78 9.94
C VAL A 106 -3.61 -7.94 10.92
N THR A 107 -4.45 -8.93 10.62
CA THR A 107 -4.61 -10.14 11.46
C THR A 107 -3.28 -10.86 11.69
N LYS A 108 -2.40 -10.92 10.68
CA LYS A 108 -1.04 -11.46 10.84
C LYS A 108 -0.19 -10.66 11.83
N LEU A 109 -0.45 -9.36 11.98
CA LEU A 109 0.24 -8.50 12.94
C LEU A 109 -0.32 -8.68 14.35
N THR A 110 -1.64 -8.85 14.52
CA THR A 110 -2.27 -9.14 15.82
C THR A 110 -1.87 -10.53 16.32
N ASP A 111 -1.95 -11.55 15.47
CA ASP A 111 -1.54 -12.93 15.78
C ASP A 111 -0.05 -13.02 16.20
N ALA A 112 0.78 -12.09 15.72
CA ALA A 112 2.20 -11.98 16.05
C ALA A 112 2.51 -11.01 17.21
N GLY A 113 1.49 -10.47 17.88
CA GLY A 113 1.64 -9.49 18.97
C GLY A 113 2.32 -8.18 18.56
N LYS A 114 2.21 -7.79 17.29
CA LYS A 114 2.76 -6.54 16.74
C LYS A 114 1.78 -5.37 16.77
N VAL A 115 0.48 -5.66 16.87
CA VAL A 115 -0.65 -4.73 16.88
C VAL A 115 -1.66 -5.28 17.89
N ALA A 116 -2.38 -4.42 18.62
CA ALA A 116 -3.40 -4.84 19.57
C ALA A 116 -4.61 -5.52 18.88
N ASP A 117 -5.15 -6.58 19.49
CA ASP A 117 -6.32 -7.31 18.97
C ASP A 117 -7.55 -6.41 18.78
N ASP A 118 -7.67 -5.35 19.59
CA ASP A 118 -8.78 -4.41 19.57
C ASP A 118 -8.62 -3.28 18.54
N TRP A 119 -7.70 -3.35 17.59
CA TRP A 119 -7.38 -2.27 16.62
C TRP A 119 -8.57 -1.69 15.84
N LYS A 120 -9.70 -2.41 15.72
CA LYS A 120 -10.96 -1.93 15.11
C LYS A 120 -11.87 -1.13 16.05
N THR A 121 -11.61 -1.17 17.35
CA THR A 121 -12.46 -0.62 18.43
C THR A 121 -11.70 0.18 19.48
N GLY A 122 -10.38 0.03 19.56
CA GLY A 122 -9.50 0.76 20.45
C GLY A 122 -9.27 2.21 20.02
N ALA A 123 -8.59 2.99 20.83
CA ALA A 123 -8.47 4.44 20.66
C ALA A 123 -7.84 4.88 19.30
N ALA A 124 -6.99 4.04 18.70
CA ALA A 124 -6.36 4.32 17.40
C ALA A 124 -7.28 4.05 16.19
N ALA A 125 -8.42 3.38 16.39
CA ALA A 125 -9.33 2.99 15.30
C ALA A 125 -10.01 4.19 14.61
N GLY A 126 -10.15 5.32 15.30
CA GLY A 126 -10.88 6.47 14.78
C GLY A 126 -12.37 6.17 14.52
N PRO A 127 -13.08 7.04 13.76
CA PRO A 127 -14.49 6.83 13.44
C PRO A 127 -14.73 5.62 12.52
N ASP A 128 -13.78 5.33 11.63
CA ASP A 128 -13.89 4.33 10.56
C ASP A 128 -13.34 2.94 10.94
N LYS A 129 -13.25 2.64 12.23
CA LYS A 129 -12.88 1.30 12.78
C LYS A 129 -11.54 0.77 12.27
N GLY A 130 -10.55 1.65 12.15
CA GLY A 130 -9.20 1.35 11.68
C GLY A 130 -9.03 1.41 10.16
N ILE A 131 -10.11 1.61 9.38
CA ILE A 131 -10.01 1.89 7.94
C ILE A 131 -9.53 3.33 7.75
N LEU A 132 -8.50 3.54 6.93
CA LEU A 132 -7.94 4.87 6.68
C LEU A 132 -8.15 5.35 5.25
N THR A 133 -8.23 4.44 4.28
CA THR A 133 -8.56 4.77 2.89
C THR A 133 -9.51 3.72 2.32
N GLN A 134 -10.35 4.13 1.37
CA GLN A 134 -11.22 3.22 0.63
C GLN A 134 -11.18 3.47 -0.89
N SER A 135 -11.64 2.48 -1.65
CA SER A 135 -11.56 2.43 -3.11
C SER A 135 -12.59 1.41 -3.64
N VAL A 136 -12.61 1.18 -4.95
CA VAL A 136 -13.33 0.05 -5.56
C VAL A 136 -12.43 -0.68 -6.55
N VAL A 137 -12.78 -1.92 -6.89
CA VAL A 137 -12.09 -2.63 -7.98
C VAL A 137 -12.56 -2.06 -9.33
N VAL A 138 -11.61 -1.79 -10.22
CA VAL A 138 -11.83 -1.29 -11.58
C VAL A 138 -11.11 -2.15 -12.62
N MET A 139 -11.56 -2.03 -13.87
CA MET A 139 -10.94 -2.64 -15.04
C MET A 139 -10.18 -1.56 -15.82
N VAL A 140 -8.87 -1.49 -15.66
CA VAL A 140 -7.98 -0.65 -16.47
C VAL A 140 -7.84 -1.27 -17.86
N VAL A 141 -8.06 -0.51 -18.92
CA VAL A 141 -8.14 -1.00 -20.31
C VAL A 141 -7.25 -0.19 -21.24
N ARG A 142 -6.74 -0.81 -22.30
CA ARG A 142 -5.98 -0.10 -23.34
C ARG A 142 -6.77 1.10 -23.87
N LYS A 143 -6.08 2.17 -24.25
CA LYS A 143 -6.68 3.43 -24.71
C LYS A 143 -7.74 3.18 -25.80
N GLY A 144 -8.92 3.77 -25.64
CA GLY A 144 -10.08 3.57 -26.52
C GLY A 144 -10.85 2.26 -26.29
N ASN A 145 -10.45 1.45 -25.29
CA ASN A 145 -11.05 0.16 -24.92
C ASN A 145 -11.29 -0.79 -26.13
N PRO A 146 -10.23 -1.24 -26.84
CA PRO A 146 -10.34 -2.00 -28.08
C PRO A 146 -10.96 -3.40 -27.93
N LYS A 147 -11.08 -3.92 -26.70
CA LYS A 147 -11.79 -5.18 -26.40
C LYS A 147 -13.26 -4.96 -25.98
N GLY A 148 -13.68 -3.71 -25.78
CA GLY A 148 -15.03 -3.36 -25.36
C GLY A 148 -15.39 -3.87 -23.96
N ILE A 149 -14.43 -3.99 -23.04
CA ILE A 149 -14.64 -4.49 -21.67
C ILE A 149 -15.50 -3.48 -20.90
N LYS A 150 -16.61 -3.94 -20.31
CA LYS A 150 -17.57 -3.15 -19.53
C LYS A 150 -18.03 -3.87 -18.27
N THR A 151 -18.10 -5.20 -18.29
CA THR A 151 -18.51 -6.05 -17.16
C THR A 151 -17.53 -7.19 -16.92
N TRP A 152 -17.71 -7.87 -15.79
CA TRP A 152 -16.95 -9.08 -15.43
C TRP A 152 -17.12 -10.21 -16.45
N ASP A 153 -18.26 -10.28 -17.15
CA ASP A 153 -18.52 -11.27 -18.20
C ASP A 153 -17.63 -11.08 -19.43
N ASP A 154 -17.16 -9.86 -19.68
CA ASP A 154 -16.24 -9.55 -20.77
C ASP A 154 -14.84 -10.14 -20.54
N LEU A 155 -14.42 -10.27 -19.27
CA LEU A 155 -13.09 -10.75 -18.89
C LEU A 155 -12.85 -12.22 -19.27
N VAL A 156 -13.91 -13.03 -19.32
CA VAL A 156 -13.84 -14.47 -19.65
C VAL A 156 -14.06 -14.78 -21.13
N LYS A 157 -14.15 -13.75 -21.99
CA LYS A 157 -14.26 -13.93 -23.45
C LYS A 157 -12.96 -14.48 -24.05
N PRO A 158 -13.03 -15.30 -25.12
CA PRO A 158 -11.84 -15.79 -25.80
C PRO A 158 -10.92 -14.67 -26.28
N GLY A 159 -9.62 -14.80 -26.03
CA GLY A 159 -8.61 -13.85 -26.50
C GLY A 159 -8.57 -12.52 -25.72
N VAL A 160 -9.18 -12.44 -24.53
CA VAL A 160 -8.91 -11.39 -23.53
C VAL A 160 -7.75 -11.86 -22.65
N LYS A 161 -6.75 -11.00 -22.45
CA LYS A 161 -5.60 -11.24 -21.57
C LYS A 161 -5.67 -10.33 -20.35
N ILE A 162 -5.79 -10.92 -19.16
CA ILE A 162 -5.94 -10.22 -17.89
C ILE A 162 -4.58 -10.08 -17.20
N VAL A 163 -4.27 -8.89 -16.68
CA VAL A 163 -3.26 -8.69 -15.65
C VAL A 163 -3.99 -8.52 -14.32
N THR A 164 -3.53 -9.24 -13.30
CA THR A 164 -3.92 -9.07 -11.90
C THR A 164 -2.73 -9.52 -11.06
N PRO A 165 -2.43 -8.94 -9.89
CA PRO A 165 -1.30 -9.43 -9.10
C PRO A 165 -1.57 -10.81 -8.48
N ASN A 166 -0.55 -11.37 -7.83
CA ASN A 166 -0.58 -12.65 -7.15
C ASN A 166 -1.25 -12.56 -5.75
N PRO A 167 -2.25 -13.40 -5.39
CA PRO A 167 -2.92 -13.35 -4.09
C PRO A 167 -2.13 -13.94 -2.91
N GLY A 168 -1.01 -14.65 -3.15
CA GLY A 168 -0.10 -15.08 -2.08
C GLY A 168 0.70 -13.93 -1.46
N SER A 169 0.87 -12.83 -2.20
CA SER A 169 1.60 -11.61 -1.80
C SER A 169 0.73 -10.36 -1.75
N SER A 170 -0.20 -10.20 -2.69
CA SER A 170 -0.90 -8.94 -2.94
C SER A 170 -2.35 -8.93 -2.44
N GLY A 171 -2.67 -7.93 -1.62
CA GLY A 171 -4.06 -7.64 -1.24
C GLY A 171 -4.96 -7.28 -2.43
N SER A 172 -4.42 -6.56 -3.41
CA SER A 172 -5.10 -6.20 -4.66
C SER A 172 -5.70 -7.42 -5.35
N ALA A 173 -4.94 -8.52 -5.42
CA ALA A 173 -5.38 -9.74 -6.05
C ALA A 173 -6.57 -10.37 -5.33
N LYS A 174 -6.59 -10.32 -3.99
CA LYS A 174 -7.72 -10.81 -3.19
C LYS A 174 -8.98 -9.98 -3.46
N TRP A 175 -8.87 -8.66 -3.46
CA TRP A 175 -9.97 -7.76 -3.84
C TRP A 175 -10.47 -8.03 -5.27
N ASN A 176 -9.57 -8.11 -6.24
CA ASN A 176 -9.87 -8.36 -7.65
C ASN A 176 -10.64 -9.67 -7.85
N ILE A 177 -10.18 -10.75 -7.21
CA ILE A 177 -10.76 -12.09 -7.35
C ILE A 177 -12.10 -12.18 -6.61
N LEU A 178 -12.25 -11.58 -5.42
CA LEU A 178 -13.55 -11.53 -4.74
C LEU A 178 -14.57 -10.69 -5.52
N ALA A 179 -14.19 -9.56 -6.13
CA ALA A 179 -15.11 -8.77 -6.96
C ALA A 179 -15.61 -9.58 -8.18
N ALA A 180 -14.69 -10.29 -8.85
CA ALA A 180 -15.01 -11.12 -10.01
C ALA A 180 -15.82 -12.38 -9.63
N TYR A 181 -15.56 -13.00 -8.47
CA TYR A 181 -16.32 -14.15 -7.97
C TYR A 181 -17.72 -13.75 -7.48
N GLY A 182 -17.80 -12.64 -6.72
CA GLY A 182 -19.03 -12.06 -6.20
C GLY A 182 -19.98 -11.57 -7.30
N HIS A 183 -19.47 -11.22 -8.49
CA HIS A 183 -20.31 -10.97 -9.68
C HIS A 183 -21.29 -12.12 -9.95
N ILE A 184 -20.81 -13.37 -9.95
CA ILE A 184 -21.64 -14.54 -10.26
C ILE A 184 -22.63 -14.84 -9.14
N LEU A 185 -22.19 -14.78 -7.88
CA LEU A 185 -23.08 -14.96 -6.72
C LEU A 185 -24.20 -13.91 -6.68
N ALA A 186 -23.85 -12.65 -6.95
CA ALA A 186 -24.77 -11.52 -6.92
C ALA A 186 -25.81 -11.53 -8.05
N GLN A 187 -25.58 -12.30 -9.11
CA GLN A 187 -26.54 -12.60 -10.19
C GLN A 187 -27.42 -13.83 -9.88
N GLY A 188 -27.27 -14.46 -8.72
CA GLY A 188 -28.00 -15.66 -8.31
C GLY A 188 -27.34 -16.98 -8.73
N GLY A 189 -26.10 -16.95 -9.23
CA GLY A 189 -25.31 -18.15 -9.49
C GLY A 189 -24.87 -18.83 -8.19
N GLY A 190 -24.75 -20.15 -8.22
CA GLY A 190 -24.24 -20.94 -7.09
C GLY A 190 -22.71 -20.96 -7.02
N GLU A 191 -22.17 -21.59 -5.97
CA GLU A 191 -20.72 -21.78 -5.81
C GLU A 191 -20.10 -22.52 -7.02
N SER A 192 -20.82 -23.49 -7.60
CA SER A 192 -20.40 -24.21 -8.81
C SER A 192 -20.23 -23.28 -10.02
N ASP A 193 -21.15 -22.33 -10.21
CA ASP A 193 -21.11 -21.36 -11.31
C ASP A 193 -19.96 -20.37 -11.14
N ALA A 194 -19.77 -19.89 -9.91
CA ALA A 194 -18.70 -18.97 -9.55
C ALA A 194 -17.31 -19.64 -9.65
N ASN A 195 -17.18 -20.92 -9.26
CA ASN A 195 -15.98 -21.73 -9.48
C ASN A 195 -15.70 -21.94 -10.98
N ALA A 196 -16.71 -22.26 -11.78
CA ALA A 196 -16.55 -22.42 -13.23
C ALA A 196 -16.18 -21.09 -13.94
N TYR A 197 -16.70 -19.96 -13.47
CA TYR A 197 -16.29 -18.63 -13.91
C TYR A 197 -14.85 -18.33 -13.49
N LEU A 198 -14.46 -18.58 -12.24
CA LEU A 198 -13.10 -18.38 -11.74
C LEU A 198 -12.07 -19.18 -12.56
N THR A 199 -12.37 -20.43 -12.92
CA THR A 199 -11.52 -21.24 -13.81
C THR A 199 -11.30 -20.55 -15.17
N LYS A 200 -12.35 -20.00 -15.78
CA LYS A 200 -12.24 -19.25 -17.06
C LYS A 200 -11.45 -17.95 -16.89
N LEU A 201 -11.70 -17.22 -15.80
CA LEU A 201 -11.01 -15.97 -15.46
C LEU A 201 -9.50 -16.21 -15.34
N LEU A 202 -9.10 -17.20 -14.54
CA LEU A 202 -7.70 -17.60 -14.38
C LEU A 202 -7.10 -18.10 -15.71
N GLY A 203 -7.87 -18.83 -16.52
CA GLY A 203 -7.47 -19.21 -17.88
C GLY A 203 -7.02 -18.02 -18.74
N ASN A 204 -7.71 -16.88 -18.62
CA ASN A 204 -7.40 -15.64 -19.31
C ASN A 204 -6.32 -14.76 -18.63
N VAL A 205 -5.85 -15.09 -17.42
CA VAL A 205 -4.74 -14.36 -16.76
C VAL A 205 -3.42 -14.58 -17.50
N ALA A 206 -2.83 -13.50 -18.00
CA ALA A 206 -1.55 -13.51 -18.72
C ALA A 206 -0.33 -13.30 -17.82
N ALA A 207 -0.48 -12.65 -16.67
CA ALA A 207 0.59 -12.43 -15.70
C ALA A 207 0.03 -12.27 -14.27
N LEU A 208 0.83 -12.68 -13.27
CA LEU A 208 0.58 -12.50 -11.83
C LEU A 208 1.71 -11.72 -11.14
N PRO A 209 1.84 -10.40 -11.34
CA PRO A 209 2.90 -9.61 -10.70
C PRO A 209 2.80 -9.57 -9.16
N GLY A 210 3.90 -9.29 -8.47
CA GLY A 210 4.00 -9.42 -7.01
C GLY A 210 3.05 -8.51 -6.22
N SER A 211 2.76 -7.31 -6.72
CA SER A 211 1.90 -6.31 -6.06
C SER A 211 1.01 -5.55 -7.06
N GLY A 212 0.08 -4.74 -6.55
CA GLY A 212 -0.77 -3.88 -7.38
C GLY A 212 0.06 -2.92 -8.24
N LYS A 213 1.14 -2.34 -7.71
CA LYS A 213 1.99 -1.41 -8.47
C LYS A 213 2.82 -2.11 -9.55
N ASP A 214 3.25 -3.35 -9.29
CA ASP A 214 3.91 -4.19 -10.29
C ASP A 214 2.93 -4.59 -11.41
N ALA A 215 1.65 -4.78 -11.08
CA ALA A 215 0.59 -5.07 -12.05
C ALA A 215 0.30 -3.88 -12.97
N THR A 216 0.24 -2.66 -12.43
CA THR A 216 0.19 -1.41 -13.22
C THR A 216 1.41 -1.28 -14.11
N THR A 217 2.61 -1.45 -13.57
CA THR A 217 3.88 -1.36 -14.32
C THR A 217 3.95 -2.37 -15.47
N ALA A 218 3.55 -3.63 -15.23
CA ALA A 218 3.50 -4.66 -16.25
C ALA A 218 2.46 -4.34 -17.34
N PHE A 219 1.31 -3.78 -16.96
CA PHE A 219 0.28 -3.35 -17.90
C PHE A 219 0.75 -2.18 -18.76
N GLU A 220 1.31 -1.12 -18.17
CA GLU A 220 1.92 0.00 -18.91
C GLU A 220 3.01 -0.48 -19.88
N GLY A 221 3.84 -1.43 -19.46
CA GLY A 221 4.84 -2.12 -20.30
C GLY A 221 4.28 -2.99 -21.44
N GLY A 222 2.97 -2.98 -21.68
CA GLY A 222 2.32 -3.69 -22.80
C GLY A 222 1.76 -5.07 -22.47
N THR A 223 1.80 -5.53 -21.22
CA THR A 223 1.25 -6.84 -20.83
C THR A 223 -0.27 -6.81 -20.77
N GLY A 224 -0.94 -7.70 -21.51
CA GLY A 224 -2.39 -7.90 -21.43
C GLY A 224 -3.25 -6.80 -22.06
N ASP A 225 -4.56 -7.08 -22.13
CA ASP A 225 -5.59 -6.20 -22.70
C ASP A 225 -6.34 -5.41 -21.62
N VAL A 226 -6.47 -5.99 -20.43
CA VAL A 226 -7.15 -5.43 -19.25
C VAL A 226 -6.35 -5.75 -17.98
N LEU A 227 -6.28 -4.79 -17.05
CA LEU A 227 -5.71 -4.93 -15.71
C LEU A 227 -6.84 -4.78 -14.68
N LEU A 228 -6.93 -5.69 -13.72
CA LEU A 228 -7.77 -5.52 -12.53
C LEU A 228 -6.97 -4.77 -11.46
N SER A 229 -7.48 -3.62 -11.01
CA SER A 229 -6.77 -2.74 -10.07
C SER A 229 -7.72 -2.02 -9.11
N TYR A 230 -7.13 -1.28 -8.18
CA TYR A 230 -7.84 -0.26 -7.40
C TYR A 230 -8.14 0.97 -8.27
N GLU A 231 -9.25 1.65 -8.01
CA GLU A 231 -9.58 2.91 -8.70
C GLU A 231 -8.52 4.00 -8.48
N ASN A 232 -8.08 4.20 -7.24
CA ASN A 232 -7.05 5.18 -6.88
C ASN A 232 -5.72 4.96 -7.63
N GLU A 233 -5.34 3.72 -7.90
CA GLU A 233 -4.12 3.38 -8.63
C GLU A 233 -4.26 3.62 -10.14
N ALA A 234 -5.46 3.40 -10.70
CA ALA A 234 -5.77 3.79 -12.08
C ALA A 234 -5.77 5.32 -12.26
N ILE A 235 -6.26 6.05 -11.26
CA ILE A 235 -6.25 7.51 -11.21
C ILE A 235 -4.81 8.03 -11.09
N GLU A 236 -4.02 7.54 -10.14
CA GLU A 236 -2.63 8.00 -9.90
C GLU A 236 -1.74 7.78 -11.12
N ALA A 237 -1.82 6.62 -11.77
CA ALA A 237 -1.07 6.36 -12.99
C ALA A 237 -1.48 7.31 -14.14
N ARG A 238 -2.78 7.65 -14.27
CA ARG A 238 -3.25 8.69 -15.22
C ARG A 238 -2.80 10.11 -14.82
N GLN A 239 -2.66 10.40 -13.52
CA GLN A 239 -2.06 11.67 -13.06
C GLN A 239 -0.58 11.76 -13.45
N ALA A 240 0.14 10.63 -13.35
CA ALA A 240 1.55 10.47 -13.73
C ALA A 240 1.80 10.40 -15.26
N GLY A 241 0.74 10.23 -16.07
CA GLY A 241 0.79 10.32 -17.53
C GLY A 241 0.59 9.01 -18.29
N ALA A 242 0.14 7.94 -17.64
CA ALA A 242 -0.17 6.68 -18.31
C ALA A 242 -1.33 6.84 -19.33
N ASP A 243 -1.13 6.36 -20.56
CA ASP A 243 -2.12 6.44 -21.64
C ASP A 243 -3.01 5.19 -21.69
N PHE A 244 -3.97 5.14 -20.76
CA PHE A 244 -5.02 4.15 -20.72
C PHE A 244 -6.36 4.78 -20.30
N ASP A 245 -7.44 4.02 -20.40
CA ASP A 245 -8.73 4.35 -19.78
C ASP A 245 -9.02 3.33 -18.67
N TYR A 246 -10.00 3.61 -17.80
CA TYR A 246 -10.47 2.62 -16.83
C TYR A 246 -12.00 2.58 -16.76
N VAL A 247 -12.54 1.43 -16.41
CA VAL A 247 -13.97 1.20 -16.27
C VAL A 247 -14.28 0.85 -14.83
N VAL A 248 -15.19 1.59 -14.21
CA VAL A 248 -15.88 1.19 -12.98
C VAL A 248 -17.05 0.29 -13.43
N PRO A 249 -17.01 -1.02 -13.17
CA PRO A 249 -18.09 -1.90 -13.62
C PRO A 249 -19.38 -1.61 -12.82
N PRO A 250 -20.59 -1.80 -13.40
CA PRO A 250 -21.85 -1.48 -12.73
C PRO A 250 -22.05 -2.19 -11.39
N GLN A 251 -21.46 -3.38 -11.25
CA GLN A 251 -21.26 -4.02 -9.96
C GLN A 251 -19.76 -4.10 -9.66
N THR A 252 -19.34 -3.73 -8.45
CA THR A 252 -17.96 -3.90 -7.96
C THR A 252 -17.94 -4.17 -6.46
N LEU A 253 -16.76 -4.38 -5.89
CA LEU A 253 -16.52 -4.62 -4.46
C LEU A 253 -15.91 -3.38 -3.81
N LEU A 254 -16.44 -2.99 -2.64
CA LEU A 254 -15.84 -1.98 -1.79
C LEU A 254 -14.49 -2.47 -1.26
N ILE A 255 -13.45 -1.68 -1.47
CA ILE A 255 -12.11 -1.92 -0.94
C ILE A 255 -11.93 -1.03 0.29
N GLN A 256 -11.54 -1.62 1.42
CA GLN A 256 -11.24 -0.90 2.66
C GLN A 256 -9.81 -1.23 3.10
N ASN A 257 -8.96 -0.21 3.25
CA ASN A 257 -7.55 -0.37 3.59
C ASN A 257 -7.30 0.09 5.03
N PRO A 258 -6.99 -0.83 5.96
CA PRO A 258 -6.71 -0.46 7.35
C PRO A 258 -5.34 0.19 7.53
N ALA A 259 -5.26 1.15 8.45
CA ALA A 259 -4.01 1.64 9.01
C ALA A 259 -4.01 1.46 10.53
N VAL A 260 -2.93 0.87 11.05
CA VAL A 260 -2.81 0.50 12.47
C VAL A 260 -1.45 0.92 13.02
N LEU A 261 -1.43 1.30 14.29
CA LEU A 261 -0.18 1.52 15.02
C LEU A 261 0.34 0.20 15.58
N THR A 262 1.65 0.05 15.60
CA THR A 262 2.30 -1.11 16.23
C THR A 262 2.43 -0.94 17.74
N GLU A 263 2.64 -2.07 18.42
CA GLU A 263 2.97 -2.08 19.84
C GLU A 263 4.27 -1.30 20.10
N GLY A 264 4.19 -0.34 21.04
CA GLY A 264 5.28 0.59 21.34
C GLY A 264 5.40 1.80 20.41
N ALA A 265 4.49 2.00 19.45
CA ALA A 265 4.49 3.19 18.58
C ALA A 265 4.50 4.50 19.39
N GLY A 266 5.47 5.37 19.06
CA GLY A 266 5.70 6.64 19.75
C GLY A 266 4.64 7.70 19.46
N GLN A 267 4.65 8.79 20.23
CA GLN A 267 3.65 9.86 20.10
C GLN A 267 3.59 10.46 18.67
N ALA A 268 4.72 10.62 18.00
CA ALA A 268 4.75 11.15 16.64
C ALA A 268 3.99 10.28 15.61
N ALA A 269 3.89 8.97 15.83
CA ALA A 269 3.09 8.07 14.98
C ALA A 269 1.59 8.19 15.31
N LYS A 270 1.25 8.37 16.59
CA LYS A 270 -0.13 8.65 17.04
C LYS A 270 -0.64 9.98 16.49
N ASP A 271 0.19 11.02 16.53
CA ASP A 271 -0.10 12.34 15.99
C ASP A 271 -0.28 12.29 14.46
N PHE A 272 0.56 11.49 13.77
CA PHE A 272 0.45 11.30 12.33
C PHE A 272 -0.81 10.53 11.92
N LEU A 273 -1.18 9.45 12.62
CA LEU A 273 -2.43 8.73 12.39
C LEU A 273 -3.66 9.60 12.67
N ALA A 274 -3.63 10.42 13.72
CA ALA A 274 -4.68 11.39 14.00
C ALA A 274 -4.80 12.45 12.88
N PHE A 275 -3.68 12.87 12.27
CA PHE A 275 -3.70 13.76 11.09
C PHE A 275 -4.26 13.07 9.85
N GLN A 276 -3.86 11.81 9.58
CA GLN A 276 -4.36 10.99 8.48
C GLN A 276 -5.89 10.77 8.58
N GLN A 277 -6.41 10.51 9.78
CA GLN A 277 -7.85 10.37 10.06
C GLN A 277 -8.59 11.73 10.08
N GLY A 278 -7.87 12.83 10.27
CA GLY A 278 -8.42 14.18 10.25
C GLY A 278 -8.81 14.65 8.85
N LYS A 279 -9.68 15.67 8.78
CA LYS A 279 -10.22 16.20 7.52
C LYS A 279 -9.16 16.56 6.48
N GLN A 280 -8.00 17.09 6.88
CA GLN A 280 -6.92 17.40 5.94
C GLN A 280 -6.30 16.12 5.36
N GLY A 281 -5.90 15.15 6.18
CA GLY A 281 -5.34 13.88 5.69
C GLY A 281 -6.32 13.10 4.81
N GLN A 282 -7.61 13.10 5.14
CA GLN A 282 -8.64 12.52 4.28
C GLN A 282 -8.84 13.30 2.96
N THR A 283 -8.71 14.63 2.97
CA THR A 283 -8.72 15.44 1.74
C THR A 283 -7.49 15.14 0.88
N ASP A 284 -6.32 15.01 1.50
CA ASP A 284 -5.05 14.65 0.85
C ASP A 284 -5.14 13.27 0.18
N TYR A 285 -5.77 12.27 0.82
CA TYR A 285 -6.02 10.97 0.20
C TYR A 285 -7.03 11.08 -0.96
N ALA A 286 -8.07 11.90 -0.84
CA ALA A 286 -9.06 12.11 -1.89
C ALA A 286 -8.47 12.77 -3.14
N GLU A 287 -7.61 13.79 -3.00
CA GLU A 287 -6.84 14.40 -4.10
C GLU A 287 -5.97 13.39 -4.87
N GLN A 288 -5.64 12.26 -4.24
CA GLN A 288 -4.82 11.18 -4.78
C GLN A 288 -5.67 9.99 -5.28
N GLY A 289 -6.98 10.18 -5.46
CA GLY A 289 -7.88 9.21 -6.08
C GLY A 289 -8.47 8.15 -5.15
N PHE A 290 -8.25 8.23 -3.83
CA PHE A 290 -8.98 7.39 -2.88
C PHE A 290 -10.39 7.93 -2.68
N ARG A 291 -11.39 7.03 -2.56
CA ARG A 291 -12.76 7.45 -2.27
C ARG A 291 -12.81 8.00 -0.84
N PRO A 292 -13.39 9.20 -0.59
CA PRO A 292 -13.49 9.75 0.76
C PRO A 292 -14.21 8.82 1.72
N LEU A 293 -13.77 8.76 2.98
CA LEU A 293 -14.54 8.15 4.08
C LEU A 293 -15.64 9.10 4.60
N ASP A 294 -15.42 10.42 4.49
CA ASP A 294 -16.40 11.47 4.80
C ASP A 294 -16.99 12.07 3.51
N ASP A 295 -18.29 11.89 3.29
CA ASP A 295 -19.04 12.46 2.17
C ASP A 295 -18.98 14.00 2.10
N SER A 296 -18.61 14.70 3.18
CA SER A 296 -18.42 16.16 3.20
C SER A 296 -17.18 16.62 2.41
N ILE A 297 -16.25 15.71 2.10
CA ILE A 297 -15.04 15.99 1.32
C ILE A 297 -15.39 15.95 -0.16
N LYS A 298 -15.25 17.11 -0.83
CA LYS A 298 -15.41 17.28 -2.28
C LYS A 298 -14.12 17.84 -2.85
N VAL A 299 -13.57 17.16 -3.85
CA VAL A 299 -12.28 17.47 -4.49
C VAL A 299 -12.38 17.20 -5.99
N ASP A 300 -11.72 18.02 -6.80
CA ASP A 300 -11.51 17.72 -8.21
C ASP A 300 -10.29 16.79 -8.33
N VAL A 301 -10.42 15.65 -9.01
CA VAL A 301 -9.35 14.65 -9.11
C VAL A 301 -8.94 14.44 -10.56
N LYS A 302 -7.82 15.07 -10.95
CA LYS A 302 -7.16 14.79 -12.23
C LYS A 302 -6.93 13.29 -12.38
N GLY A 303 -7.10 12.74 -13.59
CA GLY A 303 -6.88 11.32 -13.87
C GLY A 303 -8.11 10.43 -13.65
N ALA A 304 -9.12 10.92 -12.91
CA ALA A 304 -10.44 10.28 -12.90
C ALA A 304 -11.12 10.37 -14.27
N ASN A 305 -12.18 9.57 -14.46
CA ASN A 305 -12.98 9.56 -15.68
C ASN A 305 -13.76 10.86 -15.88
N ASP A 306 -14.35 11.39 -14.80
CA ASP A 306 -14.81 12.77 -14.68
C ASP A 306 -14.05 13.41 -13.52
N PRO A 307 -13.18 14.41 -13.73
CA PRO A 307 -12.45 15.04 -12.63
C PRO A 307 -13.35 15.76 -11.61
N SER A 308 -14.57 16.16 -11.99
CA SER A 308 -15.52 16.87 -11.12
C SER A 308 -16.55 15.96 -10.42
N ASP A 309 -16.74 14.74 -10.93
CA ASP A 309 -17.38 13.62 -10.22
C ASP A 309 -16.44 12.39 -10.23
N PRO A 310 -15.35 12.42 -9.46
CA PRO A 310 -14.26 11.45 -9.60
C PRO A 310 -14.58 10.04 -9.08
N PHE A 311 -15.64 9.91 -8.26
CA PHE A 311 -15.97 8.69 -7.53
C PHE A 311 -17.43 8.27 -7.73
N PRO A 312 -17.89 8.05 -8.99
CA PRO A 312 -19.27 7.72 -9.27
C PRO A 312 -19.67 6.45 -8.51
N ALA A 313 -20.89 6.44 -7.97
CA ALA A 313 -21.44 5.30 -7.27
C ALA A 313 -21.75 4.16 -8.27
N PRO A 314 -21.26 2.92 -8.05
CA PRO A 314 -21.66 1.78 -8.86
C PRO A 314 -23.13 1.43 -8.59
N THR A 315 -23.80 0.84 -9.58
CA THR A 315 -25.21 0.38 -9.45
C THR A 315 -25.40 -0.65 -8.33
N LYS A 316 -24.39 -1.49 -8.08
CA LYS A 316 -24.34 -2.39 -6.93
C LYS A 316 -22.93 -2.44 -6.35
N LEU A 317 -22.80 -2.09 -5.08
CA LEU A 317 -21.55 -2.20 -4.33
C LEU A 317 -21.64 -3.43 -3.42
N LEU A 318 -20.78 -4.41 -3.66
CA LEU A 318 -20.60 -5.54 -2.74
C LEU A 318 -19.74 -5.11 -1.56
N THR A 319 -19.90 -5.78 -0.41
CA THR A 319 -19.03 -5.63 0.76
C THR A 319 -18.48 -6.98 1.23
N ILE A 320 -17.36 -6.97 1.96
CA ILE A 320 -16.82 -8.19 2.55
C ILE A 320 -17.73 -8.74 3.65
N ASP A 321 -18.38 -7.86 4.42
CA ASP A 321 -19.24 -8.24 5.52
C ASP A 321 -20.55 -8.87 5.04
N ASP A 322 -21.24 -8.24 4.08
CA ASP A 322 -22.56 -8.67 3.61
C ASP A 322 -22.47 -9.85 2.62
N ASP A 323 -21.61 -9.76 1.60
CA ASP A 323 -21.58 -10.76 0.52
C ASP A 323 -20.63 -11.95 0.81
N PHE A 324 -19.65 -11.76 1.70
CA PHE A 324 -18.66 -12.80 2.03
C PHE A 324 -18.65 -13.22 3.51
N GLY A 325 -19.41 -12.54 4.38
CA GLY A 325 -19.53 -12.87 5.81
C GLY A 325 -18.31 -12.48 6.65
N GLY A 326 -17.62 -11.40 6.28
CA GLY A 326 -16.49 -10.84 6.99
C GLY A 326 -15.15 -11.49 6.64
N TRP A 327 -14.06 -10.74 6.87
CA TRP A 327 -12.72 -11.13 6.41
C TRP A 327 -12.19 -12.46 6.98
N SER A 328 -12.56 -12.82 8.21
CA SER A 328 -12.20 -14.11 8.82
C SER A 328 -12.76 -15.29 8.01
N LYS A 329 -14.04 -15.23 7.61
CA LYS A 329 -14.70 -16.25 6.78
C LYS A 329 -14.17 -16.21 5.35
N ALA A 330 -14.09 -15.01 4.75
CA ALA A 330 -13.66 -14.83 3.38
C ALA A 330 -12.21 -15.31 3.15
N ASN A 331 -11.27 -14.90 4.01
CA ASN A 331 -9.87 -15.30 3.85
C ASN A 331 -9.69 -16.81 3.99
N LYS A 332 -10.39 -17.45 4.94
CA LYS A 332 -10.35 -18.92 5.11
C LYS A 332 -10.96 -19.68 3.93
N LEU A 333 -12.12 -19.25 3.41
CA LEU A 333 -12.81 -19.96 2.33
C LEU A 333 -12.09 -19.81 0.98
N TYR A 334 -11.64 -18.60 0.66
CA TYR A 334 -11.11 -18.30 -0.66
C TYR A 334 -9.58 -18.41 -0.74
N PHE A 335 -8.86 -18.04 0.32
CA PHE A 335 -7.41 -17.77 0.29
C PHE A 335 -6.61 -18.48 1.39
N ASP A 336 -7.12 -19.56 1.97
CA ASP A 336 -6.29 -20.45 2.79
C ASP A 336 -5.19 -21.09 1.93
N ASP A 337 -3.96 -21.12 2.45
CA ASP A 337 -2.76 -21.51 1.71
C ASP A 337 -2.76 -22.98 1.24
N ASN A 338 -3.65 -23.82 1.78
CA ASN A 338 -3.80 -25.23 1.39
C ASN A 338 -5.18 -25.52 0.79
N ASP A 339 -6.23 -25.02 1.45
CA ASP A 339 -7.61 -25.44 1.19
C ASP A 339 -8.49 -24.39 0.48
N GLY A 340 -8.01 -23.16 0.30
CA GLY A 340 -8.76 -22.06 -0.28
C GLY A 340 -9.21 -22.32 -1.73
N ILE A 341 -10.44 -21.90 -2.07
CA ILE A 341 -11.02 -22.04 -3.41
C ILE A 341 -10.09 -21.45 -4.49
N VAL A 342 -9.57 -20.23 -4.25
CA VAL A 342 -8.70 -19.53 -5.20
C VAL A 342 -7.32 -20.18 -5.25
N THR A 343 -6.79 -20.60 -4.11
CA THR A 343 -5.51 -21.32 -4.00
C THR A 343 -5.53 -22.59 -4.85
N LYS A 344 -6.57 -23.41 -4.70
CA LYS A 344 -6.79 -24.63 -5.51
C LYS A 344 -6.98 -24.33 -6.99
N ALA A 345 -7.75 -23.30 -7.33
CA ALA A 345 -7.98 -22.91 -8.73
C ALA A 345 -6.70 -22.39 -9.42
N LEU A 346 -5.84 -21.65 -8.70
CA LEU A 346 -4.54 -21.19 -9.20
C LEU A 346 -3.59 -22.37 -9.44
N ALA A 347 -3.43 -23.25 -8.45
CA ALA A 347 -2.62 -24.45 -8.58
C ALA A 347 -3.06 -25.34 -9.76
N ALA A 348 -4.37 -25.55 -9.92
CA ALA A 348 -4.95 -26.29 -11.05
C ALA A 348 -4.72 -25.59 -12.41
N SER A 349 -4.58 -24.26 -12.44
CA SER A 349 -4.27 -23.49 -13.65
C SER A 349 -2.78 -23.51 -14.04
N GLY A 350 -1.91 -24.13 -13.22
CA GLY A 350 -0.46 -24.15 -13.43
C GLY A 350 0.22 -22.78 -13.22
N LYS A 351 -0.43 -21.87 -12.49
CA LYS A 351 0.08 -20.52 -12.17
C LYS A 351 0.42 -20.45 -10.69
N SER A 352 1.54 -19.81 -10.37
CA SER A 352 2.10 -19.65 -9.02
C SER A 352 2.56 -18.23 -8.79
#